data_AF-A0A813K0W2-F1
#
_entry.id   AF-A0A813K0W2-F1
#
_cell.length_a   1.000
_cell.length_b   1.000
_cell.length_c   1.000
_cell.angle_alpha   90.00
_cell.angle_beta   90.00
_cell.angle_gamma   90.00
#
_symmetry.space_group_name_H-M   'P 1'
#
loop_
_entity.id
_entity.type
_entity.pdbx_description
1 polymer ?
#
loop_
_entity_poly.entity_id
_entity_poly.type
_entity_poly.pdbx_seq_one_letter_code
_entity_poly.pdbx_strand_id
1 'polypeptide(L)'
;MPSTHATAVAQLGKWNFNVHTFAGLTQGRCLLGTGLHYGPELLLEAGFDPLSRTLRGFLETIESLYQDVPYHNAAHAADVVNSTMYFLAQDRKVSLTPLEAVPRLAAFMAAIIHDVGHMGRGNRFHVASHDPIVVMYNDQSPLESMHCAIGFMVIQQPHSALLCPRSSGREDISLSTSSLRDGGAGCTIF
;
A
#
# COMPACT_ATOMS: atom_id res chain seq x y z
N MET A 1 -17.73 -24.49 -11.55
CA MET A 1 -17.85 -23.00 -11.53
C MET A 1 -16.64 -22.47 -10.79
N PRO A 2 -15.88 -21.48 -11.31
CA PRO A 2 -14.86 -20.81 -10.51
C PRO A 2 -15.49 -20.30 -9.21
N SER A 3 -14.74 -20.31 -8.11
CA SER A 3 -15.21 -19.68 -6.88
C SER A 3 -15.47 -18.19 -7.14
N THR A 4 -16.45 -17.60 -6.45
CA THR A 4 -16.84 -16.19 -6.60
C THR A 4 -15.63 -15.24 -6.48
N HIS A 5 -14.64 -15.64 -5.68
CA HIS A 5 -13.36 -14.94 -5.52
C HIS A 5 -12.47 -14.98 -6.76
N ALA A 6 -12.38 -16.12 -7.46
CA ALA A 6 -11.60 -16.24 -8.70
C ALA A 6 -12.18 -15.37 -9.82
N THR A 7 -13.51 -15.25 -9.89
CA THR A 7 -14.19 -14.37 -10.85
C THR A 7 -13.95 -12.89 -10.54
N ALA A 8 -13.88 -12.51 -9.26
CA ALA A 8 -13.60 -11.14 -8.84
C ALA A 8 -12.19 -10.69 -9.23
N VAL A 9 -11.18 -11.52 -8.94
CA VAL A 9 -9.78 -11.26 -9.28
C VAL A 9 -9.57 -11.16 -10.80
N ALA A 10 -10.32 -11.93 -11.59
CA ALA A 10 -10.23 -11.89 -13.05
C ALA A 10 -10.66 -10.56 -13.70
N GLN A 11 -11.25 -9.64 -12.94
CA GLN A 11 -11.60 -8.29 -13.41
C GLN A 11 -10.48 -7.26 -13.16
N LEU A 12 -9.51 -7.58 -12.29
CA LEU A 12 -8.39 -6.69 -12.01
C LEU A 12 -7.53 -6.51 -13.26
N GLY A 13 -7.04 -5.29 -13.47
CA GLY A 13 -6.22 -4.89 -14.61
C GLY A 13 -7.02 -4.56 -15.86
N LYS A 14 -8.35 -4.52 -15.77
CA LYS A 14 -9.25 -4.10 -16.85
C LYS A 14 -9.80 -2.70 -16.57
N TRP A 15 -10.02 -1.95 -17.65
CA TRP A 15 -10.60 -0.60 -17.57
C TRP A 15 -12.05 -0.61 -17.07
N ASN A 16 -12.84 -1.61 -17.46
CA ASN A 16 -14.22 -1.78 -17.04
C ASN A 16 -14.35 -2.53 -15.70
N PHE A 17 -13.32 -2.48 -14.86
CA PHE A 17 -13.37 -3.01 -13.50
C PHE A 17 -14.50 -2.33 -12.71
N ASN A 18 -15.29 -3.13 -11.99
CA ASN A 18 -16.36 -2.62 -11.14
C ASN A 18 -15.97 -2.81 -9.66
N VAL A 19 -15.46 -1.73 -9.07
CA VAL A 19 -14.96 -1.76 -7.69
C VAL A 19 -16.04 -2.06 -6.66
N HIS A 20 -17.29 -1.64 -6.88
CA HIS A 20 -18.39 -1.92 -5.96
C HIS A 20 -18.75 -3.41 -5.93
N THR A 21 -18.76 -4.05 -7.09
CA THR A 21 -18.94 -5.51 -7.18
C THR A 21 -17.79 -6.22 -6.49
N PHE A 22 -16.55 -5.77 -6.70
CA PHE A 22 -15.37 -6.32 -6.06
C PHE A 22 -15.41 -6.14 -4.52
N ALA A 23 -15.83 -4.98 -4.03
CA ALA A 23 -16.03 -4.71 -2.60
C ALA A 23 -17.10 -5.61 -1.98
N GLY A 24 -18.21 -5.85 -2.66
CA GLY A 24 -19.23 -6.82 -2.20
C GLY A 24 -18.67 -8.24 -2.10
N LEU A 25 -17.90 -8.68 -3.10
CA LEU A 25 -17.31 -10.03 -3.15
C LEU A 25 -16.17 -10.22 -2.13
N THR A 26 -15.50 -9.14 -1.75
CA THR A 26 -14.42 -9.14 -0.75
C THR A 26 -14.91 -8.77 0.66
N GLN A 27 -16.22 -8.62 0.86
CA GLN A 27 -16.81 -8.23 2.16
C GLN A 27 -16.21 -6.94 2.72
N GLY A 28 -16.00 -5.94 1.84
CA GLY A 28 -15.37 -4.67 2.19
C GLY A 28 -13.84 -4.68 2.19
N ARG A 29 -13.20 -5.85 2.08
CA ARG A 29 -11.73 -6.02 2.06
C ARG A 29 -11.12 -5.80 0.66
N CYS A 30 -11.63 -4.81 -0.07
CA CYS A 30 -11.30 -4.60 -1.47
C CYS A 30 -9.89 -4.05 -1.68
N LEU A 31 -9.38 -3.17 -0.82
CA LEU A 31 -8.02 -2.66 -0.91
C LEU A 31 -7.00 -3.75 -0.57
N LEU A 32 -7.31 -4.59 0.42
CA LEU A 32 -6.52 -5.79 0.70
C LEU A 32 -6.49 -6.73 -0.50
N GLY A 33 -7.65 -6.98 -1.11
CA GLY A 33 -7.78 -7.86 -2.28
C GLY A 33 -6.99 -7.37 -3.50
N THR A 34 -7.10 -6.09 -3.84
CA THR A 34 -6.34 -5.49 -4.95
C THR A 34 -4.84 -5.43 -4.64
N GLY A 35 -4.48 -5.05 -3.42
CA GLY A 35 -3.08 -4.95 -3.00
C GLY A 35 -2.35 -6.30 -3.01
N LEU A 36 -3.00 -7.38 -2.56
CA LEU A 36 -2.42 -8.72 -2.60
C LEU A 36 -2.32 -9.30 -4.02
N HIS A 37 -3.16 -8.83 -4.94
CA HIS A 37 -3.09 -9.25 -6.33
C HIS A 37 -1.86 -8.68 -7.06
N TYR A 38 -1.57 -7.39 -6.88
CA TYR A 38 -0.47 -6.71 -7.59
C TYR A 38 0.85 -6.64 -6.83
N GLY A 39 0.79 -6.51 -5.50
CA GLY A 39 1.95 -6.20 -4.67
C GLY A 39 3.12 -7.19 -4.76
N PRO A 40 2.90 -8.52 -4.76
CA PRO A 40 4.00 -9.48 -4.78
C PRO A 40 4.91 -9.33 -6.01
N GLU A 41 4.33 -9.15 -7.20
CA GLU A 41 5.10 -8.98 -8.43
C GLU A 41 5.87 -7.66 -8.43
N LEU A 42 5.25 -6.56 -8.01
CA LEU A 42 5.90 -5.25 -7.93
C LEU A 42 7.06 -5.21 -6.94
N LEU A 43 6.90 -5.83 -5.76
CA LEU A 43 7.97 -5.95 -4.78
C LEU A 43 9.14 -6.75 -5.34
N LEU A 44 8.85 -7.89 -5.97
CA LEU A 44 9.86 -8.75 -6.58
C LEU A 44 10.63 -8.04 -7.70
N GLU A 45 9.91 -7.38 -8.61
CA GLU A 45 10.51 -6.60 -9.71
C GLU A 45 11.42 -5.49 -9.18
N ALA A 46 11.05 -4.86 -8.06
CA ALA A 46 11.82 -3.81 -7.42
C ALA A 46 12.95 -4.32 -6.49
N GLY A 47 13.14 -5.63 -6.38
CA GLY A 47 14.24 -6.25 -5.61
C GLY A 47 13.96 -6.41 -4.11
N PHE A 48 12.71 -6.26 -3.68
CA PHE A 48 12.27 -6.48 -2.29
C PHE A 48 11.74 -7.90 -2.10
N ASP A 49 11.71 -8.36 -0.85
CA ASP A 49 11.08 -9.63 -0.51
C ASP A 49 9.55 -9.52 -0.69
N PRO A 50 8.91 -10.35 -1.53
CA PRO A 50 7.45 -10.37 -1.68
C PRO A 50 6.72 -11.03 -0.50
N LEU A 51 7.35 -11.06 0.69
CA LEU A 51 6.88 -11.74 1.89
C LEU A 51 5.41 -11.41 2.15
N SER A 52 4.55 -12.40 1.89
CA SER A 52 3.10 -12.19 1.89
C SER A 52 2.55 -11.75 3.26
N ARG A 53 3.30 -11.98 4.35
CA ARG A 53 2.93 -11.56 5.70
C ARG A 53 3.07 -10.05 5.92
N THR A 54 4.18 -9.44 5.51
CA THR A 54 4.39 -7.99 5.70
C THR A 54 3.54 -7.17 4.75
N LEU A 55 3.41 -7.62 3.48
CA LEU A 55 2.47 -7.01 2.53
C LEU A 55 1.03 -7.05 3.04
N ARG A 56 0.59 -8.21 3.54
CA ARG A 56 -0.72 -8.33 4.17
C ARG A 56 -0.86 -7.41 5.38
N GLY A 57 0.11 -7.42 6.31
CA GLY A 57 0.07 -6.57 7.51
C GLY A 57 -0.04 -5.08 7.16
N PHE A 58 0.73 -4.62 6.17
CA PHE A 58 0.64 -3.25 5.66
C PHE A 58 -0.75 -2.94 5.10
N LEU A 59 -1.26 -3.77 4.19
CA LEU A 59 -2.57 -3.57 3.56
C LEU A 59 -3.73 -3.62 4.57
N GLU A 60 -3.69 -4.56 5.51
CA GLU A 60 -4.71 -4.69 6.57
C GLU A 60 -4.69 -3.46 7.48
N THR A 61 -3.51 -2.94 7.82
CA THR A 61 -3.38 -1.72 8.62
C THR A 61 -3.91 -0.50 7.84
N ILE A 62 -3.48 -0.29 6.60
CA ILE A 62 -3.95 0.85 5.77
C ILE A 62 -5.46 0.80 5.53
N GLU A 63 -6.01 -0.36 5.15
CA GLU A 63 -7.44 -0.52 4.89
C GLU A 63 -8.28 -0.21 6.14
N SER A 64 -7.79 -0.57 7.34
CA SER A 64 -8.46 -0.24 8.60
C SER A 64 -8.51 1.26 8.93
N LEU A 65 -7.62 2.06 8.32
CA LEU A 65 -7.53 3.51 8.52
C LEU A 65 -8.38 4.29 7.52
N TYR A 66 -8.85 3.67 6.43
CA TYR A 66 -9.86 4.25 5.57
C TYR A 66 -11.21 4.31 6.30
N GLN A 67 -11.77 5.52 6.39
CA GLN A 67 -12.99 5.76 7.14
C GLN A 67 -14.23 5.35 6.34
N ASP A 68 -15.32 5.03 7.04
CA ASP A 68 -16.63 4.83 6.45
C ASP A 68 -17.26 6.18 6.07
N VAL A 69 -16.78 6.73 4.95
CA VAL A 69 -17.31 7.95 4.33
C VAL A 69 -17.83 7.63 2.93
N PRO A 70 -18.79 8.42 2.38
CA PRO A 70 -19.46 8.05 1.13
C PRO A 70 -18.56 7.84 -0.09
N TYR A 71 -17.37 8.46 -0.12
CA TYR A 71 -16.47 8.43 -1.28
C TYR A 71 -15.03 8.02 -0.94
N HIS A 72 -14.30 8.81 -0.13
CA HIS A 72 -12.88 8.59 0.22
C HIS A 72 -12.67 7.42 1.21
N ASN A 73 -13.16 6.24 0.84
CA ASN A 73 -13.10 5.00 1.59
C ASN A 73 -12.18 3.98 0.87
N ALA A 74 -12.04 2.78 1.43
CA ALA A 74 -11.17 1.74 0.87
C ALA A 74 -11.54 1.30 -0.56
N ALA A 75 -12.82 1.42 -0.96
CA ALA A 75 -13.24 1.11 -2.33
C ALA A 75 -12.70 2.13 -3.33
N HIS A 76 -12.72 3.42 -3.00
CA HIS A 76 -12.06 4.45 -3.83
C HIS A 76 -10.56 4.18 -3.97
N ALA A 77 -9.87 3.87 -2.88
CA ALA A 77 -8.46 3.49 -2.94
C ALA A 77 -8.21 2.26 -3.83
N ALA A 78 -9.04 1.22 -3.70
CA ALA A 78 -8.94 0.02 -4.53
C ALA A 78 -9.16 0.31 -6.03
N ASP A 79 -10.05 1.23 -6.36
CA ASP A 79 -10.30 1.67 -7.74
C ASP A 79 -9.09 2.42 -8.33
N VAL A 80 -8.51 3.35 -7.55
CA VAL A 80 -7.30 4.09 -7.92
C VAL A 80 -6.10 3.15 -8.09
N VAL A 81 -5.96 2.13 -7.24
CA VAL A 81 -4.94 1.08 -7.40
C VAL A 81 -5.14 0.34 -8.73
N ASN A 82 -6.35 -0.16 -9.02
CA ASN A 82 -6.61 -0.87 -10.28
C ASN A 82 -6.36 0.01 -11.51
N SER A 83 -6.80 1.27 -11.47
CA SER A 83 -6.60 2.24 -12.54
C SER A 83 -5.12 2.56 -12.76
N THR A 84 -4.36 2.77 -11.68
CA THR A 84 -2.90 2.95 -11.72
C THR A 84 -2.25 1.74 -12.39
N MET A 85 -2.61 0.53 -11.98
CA MET A 85 -2.04 -0.70 -12.55
C MET A 85 -2.41 -0.90 -14.01
N TYR A 86 -3.63 -0.53 -14.42
CA TYR A 86 -4.02 -0.51 -15.82
C TYR A 86 -3.10 0.41 -16.63
N PHE A 87 -2.88 1.65 -16.19
CA PHE A 87 -2.03 2.61 -16.89
C PHE A 87 -0.56 2.17 -16.93
N LEU A 88 -0.01 1.65 -15.84
CA LEU A 88 1.35 1.11 -15.81
C LEU A 88 1.51 -0.09 -16.77
N ALA A 89 0.46 -0.90 -16.95
CA ALA A 89 0.46 -1.98 -17.92
C ALA A 89 0.36 -1.46 -19.37
N GLN A 90 -0.31 -0.34 -19.61
CA GLN A 90 -0.30 0.30 -20.94
C GLN A 90 1.04 0.97 -21.24
N ASP A 91 1.64 1.66 -20.26
CA ASP A 91 2.96 2.28 -20.39
C ASP A 91 4.02 1.30 -20.92
N ARG A 92 4.06 0.08 -20.34
CA ARG A 92 4.93 -1.01 -20.80
C ARG A 92 4.72 -1.46 -22.25
N LYS A 93 3.56 -1.19 -22.84
CA LYS A 93 3.23 -1.58 -24.22
C LYS A 93 3.53 -0.48 -25.23
N VAL A 94 3.39 0.78 -24.82
CA VAL A 94 3.37 1.92 -25.76
C VAL A 94 4.55 2.86 -25.59
N SER A 95 5.15 2.92 -24.40
CA SER A 95 6.28 3.81 -24.12
C SER A 95 7.59 3.21 -24.64
N LEU A 96 8.44 4.07 -25.22
CA LEU A 96 9.81 3.70 -25.59
C LEU A 96 10.72 3.54 -24.36
N THR A 97 10.36 4.20 -23.27
CA THR A 97 11.05 4.16 -21.98
C THR A 97 10.02 3.95 -20.87
N PRO A 98 9.46 2.74 -20.73
CA PRO A 98 8.51 2.45 -19.66
C PRO A 98 9.13 2.70 -18.28
N LEU A 99 8.28 3.00 -17.30
CA LEU A 99 8.75 3.20 -15.93
C LEU A 99 9.47 1.96 -15.40
N GLU A 100 10.62 2.19 -14.77
CA GLU A 100 11.39 1.15 -14.09
C GLU A 100 10.64 0.57 -12.88
N ALA A 101 11.16 -0.52 -12.33
CA ALA A 101 10.47 -1.27 -11.27
C ALA A 101 10.21 -0.44 -10.00
N VAL A 102 11.18 0.34 -9.53
CA VAL A 102 11.05 1.15 -8.30
C VAL A 102 9.99 2.25 -8.45
N PRO A 103 9.99 3.10 -9.51
CA PRO A 103 8.90 4.05 -9.74
C PRO A 103 7.52 3.41 -9.87
N ARG A 104 7.42 2.21 -10.46
CA ARG A 104 6.14 1.47 -10.54
C ARG A 104 5.65 1.01 -9.18
N LEU A 105 6.54 0.47 -8.34
CA LEU A 105 6.21 0.14 -6.96
C LEU A 105 5.80 1.39 -6.17
N ALA A 106 6.50 2.52 -6.34
CA ALA A 106 6.17 3.77 -5.69
C ALA A 106 4.77 4.29 -6.10
N ALA A 107 4.42 4.23 -7.39
CA ALA A 107 3.09 4.61 -7.87
C ALA A 107 1.98 3.72 -7.29
N PHE A 108 2.21 2.41 -7.21
CA PHE A 108 1.29 1.47 -6.59
C PHE A 108 1.09 1.76 -5.09
N MET A 109 2.18 1.97 -4.36
CA MET A 109 2.10 2.32 -2.93
C MET A 109 1.43 3.67 -2.71
N ALA A 110 1.73 4.67 -3.54
CA ALA A 110 1.07 5.97 -3.50
C ALA A 110 -0.44 5.84 -3.68
N ALA A 111 -0.89 5.06 -4.67
CA ALA A 111 -2.31 4.78 -4.89
C ALA A 111 -3.00 4.15 -3.66
N ILE A 112 -2.33 3.22 -2.98
CA ILE A 112 -2.84 2.59 -1.75
C ILE A 112 -3.05 3.59 -0.62
N ILE A 113 -2.13 4.55 -0.43
CA ILE A 113 -2.14 5.44 0.74
C ILE A 113 -2.73 6.82 0.47
N HIS A 114 -3.02 7.19 -0.79
CA HIS A 114 -3.21 8.60 -1.16
C HIS A 114 -4.33 9.34 -0.41
N ASP A 115 -5.31 8.61 0.13
CA ASP A 115 -6.46 9.14 0.89
C ASP A 115 -6.62 8.45 2.26
N VAL A 116 -5.59 7.77 2.76
CA VAL A 116 -5.70 7.02 4.03
C VAL A 116 -6.00 7.98 5.20
N GLY A 117 -6.99 7.66 6.02
CA GLY A 117 -7.42 8.52 7.14
C GLY A 117 -8.30 9.71 6.74
N HIS A 118 -8.71 9.84 5.48
CA HIS A 118 -9.55 10.96 5.02
C HIS A 118 -10.92 11.00 5.73
N MET A 119 -11.31 12.16 6.27
CA MET A 119 -12.52 12.32 7.11
C MET A 119 -13.79 12.75 6.33
N GLY A 120 -13.74 12.73 5.00
CA GLY A 120 -14.88 13.08 4.14
C GLY A 120 -15.14 14.59 4.02
N ARG A 121 -14.13 15.40 4.36
CA ARG A 121 -14.11 16.87 4.24
C ARG A 121 -12.81 17.26 3.54
N GLY A 122 -12.87 18.29 2.70
CA GLY A 122 -11.68 18.77 1.98
C GLY A 122 -10.89 19.81 2.76
N ASN A 123 -9.66 20.10 2.31
CA ASN A 123 -8.74 21.05 2.96
C ASN A 123 -9.37 22.39 3.35
N ARG A 124 -10.22 22.98 2.48
CA ARG A 124 -10.91 24.26 2.76
C ARG A 124 -11.76 24.21 4.04
N PHE A 125 -12.40 23.07 4.32
CA PHE A 125 -13.18 22.89 5.54
C PHE A 125 -12.28 22.86 6.77
N HIS A 126 -11.17 22.12 6.72
CA HIS A 126 -10.22 22.03 7.83
C HIS A 126 -9.59 23.38 8.14
N VAL A 127 -9.22 24.16 7.12
CA VAL A 127 -8.69 25.53 7.29
C VAL A 127 -9.74 26.42 7.95
N ALA A 128 -10.98 26.43 7.42
CA ALA A 128 -12.05 27.26 7.95
C ALA A 128 -12.47 26.89 9.39
N SER A 129 -12.32 25.62 9.76
CA SER A 129 -12.66 25.11 11.09
C SER A 129 -11.51 25.15 12.10
N HIS A 130 -10.33 25.65 11.69
CA HIS A 130 -9.11 25.67 12.51
C HIS A 130 -8.75 24.27 13.05
N ASP A 131 -8.87 23.26 12.21
CA ASP A 131 -8.49 21.89 12.56
C ASP A 131 -7.00 21.80 12.94
N PRO A 132 -6.60 21.09 14.01
CA PRO A 132 -5.21 20.91 14.39
C PRO A 132 -4.27 20.43 13.26
N ILE A 133 -4.77 19.64 12.29
CA ILE A 133 -3.95 19.17 11.15
C ILE A 133 -3.43 20.34 10.30
N VAL A 134 -4.19 21.44 10.26
CA VAL A 134 -3.86 22.62 9.47
C VAL A 134 -2.68 23.36 10.08
N VAL A 135 -2.64 23.45 11.41
CA VAL A 135 -1.49 24.01 12.15
C VAL A 135 -0.25 23.14 11.96
N MET A 136 -0.41 21.82 11.98
CA MET A 136 0.71 20.88 11.77
C MET A 136 1.37 21.03 10.40
N TYR A 137 0.57 21.30 9.35
CA TYR A 137 1.04 21.39 7.97
C TYR A 137 1.06 22.82 7.40
N ASN A 138 0.89 23.85 8.23
CA ASN A 138 0.97 25.27 7.87
C ASN A 138 0.13 25.64 6.63
N ASP A 139 -1.11 25.15 6.58
CA ASP A 139 -2.06 25.33 5.47
C ASP A 139 -1.59 24.76 4.10
N GLN A 140 -0.44 24.09 4.04
CA GLN A 140 0.13 23.55 2.80
C GLN A 140 -0.29 22.10 2.59
N SER A 141 -1.36 21.89 1.82
CA SER A 141 -1.93 20.56 1.52
C SER A 141 -2.06 19.66 2.77
N PRO A 142 -2.82 20.08 3.82
CA PRO A 142 -2.84 19.36 5.09
C PRO A 142 -3.26 17.90 5.00
N LEU A 143 -4.31 17.59 4.21
CA LEU A 143 -4.78 16.21 4.03
C LEU A 143 -3.76 15.36 3.28
N GLU A 144 -3.23 15.85 2.18
CA GLU A 144 -2.25 15.11 1.36
C GLU A 144 -0.96 14.83 2.15
N SER A 145 -0.51 15.81 2.95
CA SER A 145 0.63 15.65 3.85
C SER A 145 0.35 14.62 4.95
N MET A 146 -0.87 14.62 5.50
CA MET A 146 -1.32 13.64 6.49
C MET A 146 -1.38 12.22 5.89
N HIS A 147 -1.98 12.04 4.71
CA HIS A 147 -2.08 10.74 4.03
C HIS A 147 -0.69 10.12 3.82
N CYS A 148 0.24 10.94 3.34
CA CYS A 148 1.64 10.58 3.16
C CYS A 148 2.30 10.18 4.50
N ALA A 149 2.16 11.02 5.53
CA ALA A 149 2.73 10.76 6.86
C ALA A 149 2.20 9.45 7.46
N ILE A 150 0.88 9.20 7.38
CA ILE A 150 0.28 7.94 7.84
C ILE A 150 0.87 6.74 7.11
N GLY A 151 0.98 6.79 5.77
CA GLY A 151 1.58 5.72 4.99
C GLY A 151 3.02 5.40 5.43
N PHE A 152 3.85 6.43 5.63
CA PHE A 152 5.21 6.27 6.13
C PHE A 152 5.28 5.78 7.58
N MET A 153 4.35 6.16 8.45
CA MET A 153 4.29 5.62 9.81
C MET A 153 3.95 4.13 9.81
N VAL A 154 3.00 3.71 8.97
CA VAL A 154 2.56 2.30 8.91
C VAL A 154 3.66 1.40 8.35
N ILE A 155 4.36 1.82 7.30
CA ILE A 155 5.42 0.97 6.70
C ILE A 155 6.64 0.76 7.62
N GLN A 156 6.84 1.65 8.60
CA GLN A 156 7.90 1.50 9.61
C GLN A 156 7.55 0.50 10.71
N GLN A 157 6.30 0.02 10.78
CA GLN A 157 5.89 -0.98 11.75
C GLN A 157 6.49 -2.36 11.39
N PRO A 158 6.97 -3.16 12.37
CA PRO A 158 7.62 -4.44 12.10
C PRO A 158 6.78 -5.43 11.28
N HIS A 159 5.46 -5.44 11.46
CA HIS A 159 4.54 -6.32 10.72
C HIS A 159 4.19 -5.81 9.32
N SER A 160 4.69 -4.64 8.93
CA SER A 160 4.40 -3.91 7.69
C SER A 160 5.67 -3.47 6.94
N ALA A 161 6.85 -3.93 7.36
CA ALA A 161 8.14 -3.52 6.80
C ALA A 161 8.37 -4.13 5.40
N LEU A 162 7.81 -3.48 4.37
CA LEU A 162 7.85 -3.98 2.97
C LEU A 162 9.20 -3.80 2.28
N LEU A 163 9.95 -2.76 2.65
CA LEU A 163 11.14 -2.33 1.91
C LEU A 163 12.43 -2.96 2.44
N CYS A 164 12.34 -4.16 3.02
CA CYS A 164 13.52 -4.92 3.41
C CYS A 164 14.18 -5.50 2.14
N PRO A 165 15.45 -5.17 1.85
CA PRO A 165 16.14 -5.74 0.70
C PRO A 165 16.16 -7.26 0.82
N ARG A 166 15.96 -7.96 -0.30
CA ARG A 166 16.09 -9.41 -0.32
C ARG A 166 17.50 -9.79 0.13
N SER A 167 17.63 -10.57 1.20
CA SER A 167 18.93 -11.13 1.57
C SER A 167 19.45 -11.93 0.38
N SER A 168 20.55 -11.49 -0.25
CA SER A 168 21.32 -12.35 -1.13
C SER A 168 21.63 -13.61 -0.35
N GLY A 169 21.34 -14.78 -0.93
CA GLY A 169 21.40 -16.06 -0.22
C GLY A 169 22.65 -16.16 0.66
N ARG A 170 22.46 -16.09 1.97
CA ARG A 170 23.42 -16.66 2.90
C ARG A 170 23.14 -18.14 2.85
N GLU A 171 24.10 -18.91 2.37
CA GLU A 171 24.18 -20.32 2.73
C GLU A 171 24.07 -20.40 4.25
N ASP A 172 23.09 -21.16 4.74
CA ASP A 172 22.97 -21.51 6.15
C ASP A 172 24.20 -22.35 6.53
N ILE A 173 25.31 -21.69 6.86
CA ILE A 173 26.36 -22.32 7.64
C ILE A 173 25.80 -22.46 9.04
N SER A 174 25.32 -23.67 9.33
CA SER A 174 24.99 -24.14 10.66
C SER A 174 26.17 -23.88 11.60
N LEU A 175 26.11 -22.84 12.41
CA LEU A 175 26.96 -22.69 13.57
C LEU A 175 26.22 -23.26 14.77
N SER A 176 26.40 -24.56 14.99
CA SER A 176 26.31 -25.12 16.33
C SER A 176 27.44 -24.54 17.17
N THR A 177 27.17 -23.67 18.13
CA THR A 177 27.87 -23.64 19.42
C THR A 177 27.19 -22.68 20.40
N SER A 178 26.74 -23.29 21.49
CA SER A 178 26.55 -22.80 22.86
C SER A 178 27.06 -21.41 23.28
N SER A 179 26.17 -20.74 24.02
CA SER A 179 26.38 -19.86 25.19
C SER A 179 27.04 -18.49 25.01
N LEU A 180 26.31 -17.46 25.47
CA LEU A 180 26.69 -16.41 26.44
C LEU A 180 26.08 -15.03 26.08
N ARG A 181 25.18 -14.63 26.98
CA ARG A 181 24.83 -13.30 27.52
C ARG A 181 25.32 -12.00 26.86
N ASP A 182 24.39 -11.05 26.98
CA ASP A 182 24.49 -9.61 27.22
C ASP A 182 24.74 -8.63 26.06
N GLY A 183 24.04 -7.49 26.19
CA GLY A 183 24.47 -6.18 25.68
C GLY A 183 23.71 -5.72 24.45
N GLY A 184 22.84 -4.74 24.63
CA GLY A 184 21.97 -4.20 23.59
C GLY A 184 22.68 -3.46 22.45
N ALA A 185 21.92 -3.28 21.37
CA ALA A 185 21.98 -2.13 20.49
C ALA A 185 20.66 -2.06 19.73
N GLY A 186 19.93 -0.97 19.93
CA GLY A 186 18.75 -0.64 19.13
C GLY A 186 19.16 -0.46 17.68
N CYS A 187 18.42 -1.09 16.77
CA CYS A 187 18.48 -0.77 15.36
C CYS A 187 17.57 0.45 15.15
N THR A 188 18.14 1.64 15.33
CA THR A 188 17.56 2.89 14.84
C THR A 188 18.07 3.06 13.41
N ILE A 189 17.17 2.94 12.44
CA ILE A 189 17.40 3.51 11.10
C ILE A 189 16.33 4.60 10.97
N PHE A 190 16.83 5.84 11.04
CA PHE A 190 16.16 7.12 11.23
C PHE A 190 15.69 7.44 12.65
#